data_AF-A0A382ZJD6-F1
#
_entry.id   AF-A0A382ZJD6-F1
#
_cell.length_a   1.000
_cell.length_b   1.000
_cell.length_c   1.000
_cell.angle_alpha   90.00
_cell.angle_beta   90.00
_cell.angle_gamma   90.00
#
_symmetry.space_group_name_H-M   'P 1'
#
loop_
_entity.id
_entity.type
_entity.pdbx_description
1 polymer ?
#
loop_
_entity_poly.entity_id
_entity_poly.type
_entity_poly.pdbx_seq_one_letter_code
_entity_poly.pdbx_strand_id
1 'polypeptide(L)' 'MGQADKPTDWITMKIEPEIFEELGVRDPEETKREMAISKKTRQIRKELKSD' A
#
# COMPACT_ATOMS: atom_id res chain seq x y z
N MET A 1 16.54 -12.33 -31.87
CA MET A 1 17.02 -10.93 -32.00
C MET A 1 15.78 -10.08 -32.23
N GLY A 2 15.06 -9.67 -31.19
CA GLY A 2 15.35 -8.48 -30.37
C GLY A 2 14.60 -7.31 -31.03
N GLN A 3 13.48 -6.83 -30.49
CA GLN A 3 13.53 -5.81 -29.45
C GLN A 3 12.20 -5.78 -28.68
N ALA A 4 12.27 -6.23 -27.43
CA ALA A 4 11.24 -6.09 -26.42
C ALA A 4 11.66 -4.94 -25.50
N ASP A 5 11.75 -3.71 -26.01
CA ASP A 5 12.26 -2.58 -25.24
C ASP A 5 11.50 -1.30 -25.60
N LYS A 6 10.22 -1.23 -25.23
CA LYS A 6 9.67 0.07 -24.87
C LYS A 6 9.85 0.19 -23.37
N PRO A 7 10.81 0.98 -22.85
CA PRO A 7 10.78 1.35 -21.45
C PRO A 7 9.48 2.15 -21.30
N THR A 8 8.48 1.53 -20.68
CA THR A 8 7.36 2.32 -20.20
C THR A 8 7.98 3.17 -19.12
N ASP A 9 8.24 4.44 -19.41
CA ASP A 9 8.80 5.38 -18.46
C ASP A 9 7.74 5.63 -17.39
N TRP A 10 7.67 4.74 -16.41
CA TRP A 10 6.82 4.90 -15.24
C TRP A 10 7.38 6.08 -14.46
N ILE A 11 6.84 7.27 -14.73
CA ILE A 11 7.16 8.47 -13.95
C ILE A 11 6.53 8.26 -12.58
N THR A 12 7.37 8.13 -11.55
CA THR A 12 6.92 8.14 -10.16
C THR A 12 6.54 9.58 -9.80
N MET A 13 5.34 10.01 -10.21
CA MET A 13 4.81 11.29 -9.75
C MET A 13 4.55 11.19 -8.24
N LYS A 14 5.02 12.21 -7.50
CA LYS A 14 4.59 12.41 -6.11
C LYS A 14 3.14 12.85 -6.18
N ILE A 15 2.24 11.88 -6.20
CA ILE A 15 0.79 12.10 -6.19
C ILE A 15 0.46 12.76 -4.86
N GLU A 16 -0.06 13.98 -4.91
CA GLU A 16 -0.57 14.66 -3.72
C GLU A 16 -1.80 13.91 -3.19
N PRO A 17 -2.00 13.81 -1.86
CA PRO A 17 -3.08 13.03 -1.26
C PRO A 17 -4.48 13.38 -1.80
N GLU A 18 -4.68 14.64 -2.19
CA GLU A 18 -5.94 15.18 -2.74
C GLU A 18 -6.35 14.46 -4.04
N ILE A 19 -5.39 13.95 -4.83
CA ILE A 19 -5.67 13.22 -6.08
C ILE A 19 -6.39 11.91 -5.79
N PHE A 20 -6.12 11.25 -4.65
CA PHE A 20 -6.83 10.02 -4.28
C PHE A 20 -8.30 10.31 -3.97
N GLU A 21 -8.59 11.43 -3.30
CA GLU A 21 -9.95 11.87 -3.02
C GLU A 21 -10.70 12.23 -4.31
N GLU A 22 -10.07 12.96 -5.24
CA GLU A 22 -10.66 13.33 -6.54
C GLU A 22 -10.95 12.11 -7.43
N LEU A 23 -10.07 11.10 -7.41
CA LEU A 23 -10.27 9.85 -8.15
C LEU A 23 -11.27 8.91 -7.45
N GLY A 24 -11.72 9.24 -6.24
CA GLY A 24 -12.59 8.39 -5.42
C GLY A 24 -11.92 7.08 -5.00
N VAL A 25 -10.59 7.04 -4.97
CA VAL A 25 -9.79 5.86 -4.62
C VAL A 25 -9.25 6.04 -3.21
N ARG A 26 -9.24 4.97 -2.43
CA ARG A 26 -8.70 5.01 -1.07
C ARG A 26 -7.18 5.18 -1.07
N ASP A 27 -6.66 6.04 -0.19
CA ASP A 27 -5.22 6.29 -0.07
C ASP A 27 -4.48 4.96 0.26
N PRO A 28 -3.51 4.55 -0.56
CA PRO A 28 -2.67 3.39 -0.28
C PRO A 28 -1.96 3.45 1.08
N GLU A 29 -1.57 4.63 1.55
CA GLU A 29 -0.91 4.81 2.85
C GLU A 29 -1.87 4.55 4.01
N GLU A 30 -3.12 4.99 3.90
CA GLU A 30 -4.16 4.69 4.88
C GLU A 30 -4.37 3.17 4.98
N THR A 31 -4.48 2.50 3.83
CA THR A 31 -4.67 1.05 3.75
C THR A 31 -3.50 0.29 4.39
N LYS A 32 -2.24 0.73 4.16
CA LYS A 32 -1.06 0.13 4.80
C LYS A 32 -1.09 0.28 6.32
N ARG A 33 -1.51 1.44 6.85
CA ARG A 33 -1.61 1.68 8.29
C ARG A 33 -2.64 0.77 8.94
N GLU A 34 -3.83 0.66 8.35
CA GLU A 34 -4.87 -0.26 8.83
C GLU A 34 -4.38 -1.71 8.85
N MET A 35 -3.71 -2.14 7.77
CA MET A 35 -3.19 -3.50 7.66
C MET A 35 -2.09 -3.77 8.71
N ALA A 36 -1.23 -2.80 9.00
CA ALA A 36 -0.19 -2.91 10.01
C ALA A 36 -0.79 -3.06 11.42
N ILE A 37 -1.82 -2.28 11.74
CA ILE A 37 -2.54 -2.37 13.02
C ILE A 37 -3.20 -3.75 13.15
N SER A 38 -3.90 -4.21 12.11
CA SER A 38 -4.58 -5.52 12.12
C SER A 38 -3.59 -6.68 12.34
N LYS A 39 -2.44 -6.65 11.66
CA LYS A 39 -1.37 -7.64 11.85
C LYS A 39 -0.84 -7.62 13.29
N LYS A 40 -0.55 -6.43 13.83
CA LYS A 40 -0.06 -6.27 15.21
C LYS A 40 -1.07 -6.76 16.23
N THR A 41 -2.35 -6.44 16.07
CA THR A 41 -3.43 -6.93 16.95
C THR A 41 -3.55 -8.45 16.91
N ARG A 42 -3.44 -9.06 15.72
CA ARG A 42 -3.44 -10.53 15.57
C ARG A 42 -2.22 -11.16 16.26
N GLN A 43 -1.06 -10.54 16.15
CA GLN A 43 0.15 -11.02 16.81
C GLN A 43 0.00 -10.98 18.33
N ILE A 44 -0.38 -9.84 18.90
CA ILE A 44 -0.60 -9.68 20.35
C ILE A 44 -1.62 -10.70 20.86
N ARG A 45 -2.73 -10.90 20.14
CA ARG A 45 -3.74 -11.92 20.52
C ARG A 45 -3.20 -13.35 20.53
N LYS A 46 -2.23 -13.66 19.68
CA LYS A 46 -1.59 -14.99 19.66
C LYS A 46 -0.65 -15.14 20.87
N GLU A 47 0.15 -14.11 21.14
CA GLU A 47 1.05 -14.08 22.30
C GLU A 47 0.25 -14.24 23.61
N LEU A 48 -0.84 -13.49 23.78
CA LEU A 48 -1.74 -13.59 24.95
C LEU A 48 -2.48 -14.93 25.11
N LYS A 49 -2.59 -15.74 24.05
CA LYS A 49 -3.22 -17.07 24.10
C LYS A 49 -2.22 -18.19 24.40
N SER A 50 -0.93 -17.88 24.31
CA SER A 50 0.17 -18.84 24.46
C SER A 50 0.76 -18.83 25.87
N ASP A 51 0.36 -17.88 26.71
CA ASP A 51 0.43 -17.88 28.18
C ASP A 51 -0.86 -18.46 28.77
#